data_AF-A0A0Q8XEW4-F1
#
_entry.id   AF-A0A0Q8XEW4-F1
#
_cell.length_a   1.000
_cell.length_b   1.000
_cell.length_c   1.000
_cell.angle_alpha   90.00
_cell.angle_beta   90.00
_cell.angle_gamma   90.00
#
_symmetry.space_group_name_H-M   'P 1'
#
loop_
_entity.id
_entity.type
_entity.pdbx_description
1 polymer ?
#
loop_
_entity_poly.entity_id
_entity_poly.type
_entity_poly.pdbx_seq_one_letter_code
_entity_poly.pdbx_strand_id
1 'polypeptide(L)'
;MLALVAALLAPQTAADPLADAWLVQVRPGAKRPFYDDVEGAKPRPSRAYVVAGDMLVASEVRGNFTSVTFVTPSGRTRSGWLESAGLIRIAEAKNWQGVWKAWESEIKLAPGRIRGTLHVEGSATWGGHDPERVARGGVHVGEFAVDARANGDRIAFSVDESAGAGALAPPFGDAPEETYRCRVQLRLVGPYLLAHDNSACGGANVTFTGIYRRSR
;
A
#
# COMPACT_ATOMS: atom_id res chain seq x y z
N MET A 1 -23.93 46.98 6.54
CA MET A 1 -24.17 45.56 6.24
C MET A 1 -23.08 45.08 5.30
N LEU A 2 -22.02 44.47 5.83
CA LEU A 2 -21.04 43.73 5.03
C LEU A 2 -21.41 42.24 5.14
N ALA A 3 -21.81 41.63 4.03
CA ALA A 3 -22.05 40.19 3.96
C ALA A 3 -20.69 39.48 3.88
N LEU A 4 -20.34 38.74 4.93
CA LEU A 4 -19.21 37.82 4.93
C LEU A 4 -19.59 36.62 4.06
N VAL A 5 -19.01 36.51 2.87
CA VAL A 5 -19.13 35.30 2.05
C VAL A 5 -18.24 34.24 2.68
N ALA A 6 -18.85 33.31 3.43
CA ALA A 6 -18.16 32.10 3.87
C ALA A 6 -17.89 31.24 2.63
N ALA A 7 -16.64 31.26 2.15
CA ALA A 7 -16.18 30.31 1.16
C ALA A 7 -16.22 28.91 1.80
N LEU A 8 -17.14 28.07 1.33
CA LEU A 8 -17.11 26.64 1.56
C LEU A 8 -15.83 26.10 0.91
N LEU A 9 -14.75 26.01 1.69
CA LEU A 9 -13.59 25.22 1.32
C LEU A 9 -14.05 23.77 1.24
N ALA A 10 -14.17 23.24 0.02
CA ALA A 10 -14.28 21.80 -0.17
C ALA A 10 -13.10 21.14 0.57
N PRO A 11 -13.31 20.02 1.28
CA PRO A 11 -12.21 19.31 1.91
C PRO A 11 -11.18 19.02 0.82
N GLN A 12 -9.95 19.50 1.01
CA GLN A 12 -8.86 19.14 0.12
C GLN A 12 -8.73 17.62 0.23
N THR A 13 -9.17 16.91 -0.80
CA THR A 13 -8.93 15.47 -0.89
C THR A 13 -7.41 15.32 -0.83
N ALA A 14 -6.90 14.77 0.27
CA ALA A 14 -5.49 14.45 0.38
C ALA A 14 -5.10 13.67 -0.88
N ALA A 15 -3.93 13.98 -1.46
CA ALA A 15 -3.44 13.28 -2.63
C ALA A 15 -3.54 11.77 -2.39
N ASP A 16 -4.03 11.02 -3.39
CA ASP A 16 -4.02 9.57 -3.35
C ASP A 16 -2.75 9.09 -4.06
N PRO A 17 -1.64 8.85 -3.32
CA PRO A 17 -0.39 8.40 -3.94
C PRO A 17 -0.52 7.00 -4.55
N LEU A 18 -1.63 6.32 -4.32
CA LEU A 18 -1.90 4.98 -4.83
C LEU A 18 -2.74 5.02 -6.12
N ALA A 19 -3.13 6.20 -6.64
CA ALA A 19 -4.11 6.37 -7.72
C ALA A 19 -3.71 5.72 -9.05
N ASP A 20 -2.42 5.71 -9.37
CA ASP A 20 -1.93 5.24 -10.67
C ASP A 20 -1.58 3.76 -10.69
N ALA A 21 -1.86 3.01 -9.62
CA ALA A 21 -1.60 1.57 -9.60
C ALA A 21 -2.63 0.76 -10.43
N TRP A 22 -2.19 -0.30 -11.11
CA TRP A 22 -3.08 -1.30 -11.69
C TRP A 22 -2.45 -2.70 -11.71
N LEU A 23 -3.29 -3.72 -11.81
CA LEU A 23 -2.85 -5.11 -11.89
C LEU A 23 -2.42 -5.52 -13.31
N VAL A 24 -1.25 -6.14 -13.43
CA VAL A 24 -0.79 -6.82 -14.64
C VAL A 24 -0.40 -8.25 -14.36
N GLN A 25 -0.46 -9.09 -15.40
CA GLN A 25 0.08 -10.43 -15.40
C GLN A 25 1.07 -10.62 -16.55
N VAL A 26 2.14 -11.36 -16.31
CA VAL A 26 3.13 -11.72 -17.33
C VAL A 26 2.52 -12.71 -18.32
N ARG A 27 2.62 -12.39 -19.60
CA ARG A 27 2.16 -13.25 -20.70
C ARG A 27 2.86 -14.61 -20.70
N PRO A 28 2.19 -15.67 -21.18
CA PRO A 28 2.86 -16.91 -21.56
C PRO A 28 4.07 -16.66 -22.48
N GLY A 29 5.14 -17.41 -22.27
CA GLY A 29 6.37 -17.33 -23.07
C GLY A 29 7.63 -17.28 -22.23
N ALA A 30 8.69 -16.70 -22.81
CA ALA A 30 9.98 -16.57 -22.15
C ALA A 30 9.91 -15.64 -20.92
N LYS A 31 10.80 -15.88 -19.97
CA LYS A 31 11.01 -15.03 -18.79
C LYS A 31 11.26 -13.57 -19.20
N ARG A 32 10.70 -12.63 -18.43
CA ARG A 32 10.82 -11.18 -18.67
C ARG A 32 11.83 -10.59 -17.70
N PRO A 33 13.01 -10.16 -18.16
CA PRO A 33 13.99 -9.53 -17.29
C PRO A 33 13.52 -8.13 -16.88
N PHE A 34 13.83 -7.74 -15.65
CA PHE A 34 13.67 -6.36 -15.21
C PHE A 34 14.76 -5.47 -15.82
N TYR A 35 14.42 -4.22 -16.09
CA TYR A 35 15.35 -3.14 -16.38
C TYR A 35 15.33 -2.16 -15.20
N ASP A 36 16.51 -1.76 -14.71
CA ASP A 36 16.60 -0.78 -13.63
C ASP A 36 16.30 0.64 -14.13
N ASP A 37 16.63 0.90 -15.40
CA ASP A 37 16.35 2.13 -16.11
C ASP A 37 16.07 1.82 -17.59
N VAL A 38 15.18 2.61 -18.18
CA VAL A 38 14.74 2.51 -19.58
C VAL A 38 14.98 3.79 -20.35
N GLU A 39 15.62 4.78 -19.74
CA GLU A 39 16.10 5.98 -20.42
C GLU A 39 17.33 5.67 -21.30
N GLY A 40 17.44 6.40 -22.41
CA GLY A 40 18.52 6.25 -23.38
C GLY A 40 18.29 5.18 -24.46
N ALA A 41 19.23 5.08 -25.39
CA ALA A 41 19.05 4.33 -26.64
C ALA A 41 19.09 2.80 -26.49
N LYS A 42 19.69 2.27 -25.41
CA LYS A 42 19.87 0.82 -25.20
C LYS A 42 19.75 0.43 -23.71
N PRO A 43 18.52 0.29 -23.19
CA PRO A 43 18.28 -0.22 -21.84
C PRO A 43 18.93 -1.59 -21.62
N ARG A 44 19.55 -1.81 -20.47
CA ARG A 44 20.22 -3.08 -20.15
C ARG A 44 19.36 -3.93 -19.21
N PRO A 45 19.10 -5.21 -19.54
CA PRO A 45 18.36 -6.09 -18.65
C PRO A 45 19.21 -6.46 -17.43
N SER A 46 18.56 -6.49 -16.27
CA SER A 46 19.10 -7.05 -15.04
C SER A 46 19.01 -8.58 -15.03
N ARG A 47 19.64 -9.21 -14.04
CA ARG A 47 19.55 -10.67 -13.83
C ARG A 47 18.21 -11.11 -13.22
N ALA A 48 17.49 -10.19 -12.58
CA ALA A 48 16.18 -10.48 -12.02
C ALA A 48 15.15 -10.57 -13.15
N TYR A 49 14.23 -11.51 -13.05
CA TYR A 49 13.17 -11.72 -14.03
C TYR A 49 11.90 -12.22 -13.36
N VAL A 50 10.79 -12.07 -14.07
CA VAL A 50 9.51 -12.72 -13.77
C VAL A 50 9.17 -13.74 -14.85
N VAL A 51 8.29 -14.67 -14.52
CA VAL A 51 7.86 -15.75 -15.40
C VAL A 51 6.38 -15.62 -15.75
N ALA A 52 5.95 -16.37 -16.76
CA ALA A 52 4.55 -16.40 -17.19
C ALA A 52 3.62 -16.66 -16.00
N GLY A 53 2.53 -15.91 -15.92
CA GLY A 53 1.54 -16.04 -14.86
C GLY A 53 1.83 -15.22 -13.60
N ASP A 54 3.06 -14.72 -13.41
CA ASP A 54 3.36 -13.79 -12.32
C ASP A 54 2.47 -12.56 -12.41
N MET A 55 1.87 -12.20 -11.28
CA MET A 55 1.11 -10.96 -11.12
C MET A 55 2.03 -9.88 -10.55
N LEU A 56 1.83 -8.64 -10.99
CA LEU A 56 2.59 -7.48 -10.54
C LEU A 56 1.68 -6.27 -10.40
N VAL A 57 2.11 -5.33 -9.56
CA VAL A 57 1.51 -4.00 -9.49
C VAL A 57 2.27 -3.09 -10.43
N ALA A 58 1.59 -2.55 -11.44
CA ALA A 58 2.13 -1.55 -12.36
C ALA A 58 1.73 -0.13 -11.91
N SER A 59 2.54 0.88 -12.23
CA SER A 59 2.27 2.27 -11.83
C SER A 59 2.51 3.32 -12.91
N GLU A 60 3.33 3.04 -13.92
CA GLU A 60 3.68 4.01 -14.95
C GLU A 60 4.01 3.29 -16.27
N VAL A 61 3.75 3.93 -17.41
CA VAL A 61 4.23 3.49 -18.73
C VAL A 61 5.16 4.56 -19.30
N ARG A 62 6.34 4.14 -19.76
CA ARG A 62 7.34 4.99 -20.42
C ARG A 62 7.80 4.31 -21.70
N GLY A 63 7.39 4.88 -22.84
CA GLY A 63 7.64 4.27 -24.14
C GLY A 63 7.09 2.84 -24.21
N ASN A 64 7.97 1.88 -24.49
CA ASN A 64 7.61 0.46 -24.59
C ASN A 64 7.71 -0.30 -23.25
N PHE A 65 7.92 0.40 -22.13
CA PHE A 65 8.13 -0.21 -20.83
C PHE A 65 7.06 0.21 -19.83
N THR A 66 6.75 -0.70 -18.91
CA THR A 66 5.85 -0.47 -17.78
C THR A 66 6.65 -0.62 -16.49
N SER A 67 6.58 0.37 -15.62
CA SER A 67 7.12 0.28 -14.26
C SER A 67 6.23 -0.65 -13.45
N VAL A 68 6.85 -1.64 -12.81
CA VAL A 68 6.17 -2.69 -12.08
C VAL A 68 6.90 -3.01 -10.78
N THR A 69 6.15 -3.50 -9.80
CA THR A 69 6.69 -4.09 -8.58
C THR A 69 6.16 -5.51 -8.43
N PHE A 70 7.10 -6.47 -8.34
CA PHE A 70 6.82 -7.85 -7.98
C PHE A 70 6.99 -8.06 -6.49
N VAL A 71 6.07 -8.78 -5.85
CA VAL A 71 6.14 -9.14 -4.44
C VAL A 71 6.26 -10.66 -4.31
N THR A 72 7.40 -11.09 -3.77
CA THR A 72 7.67 -12.51 -3.48
C THR A 72 6.68 -13.06 -2.45
N PRO A 73 6.52 -14.39 -2.33
CA PRO A 73 5.72 -14.98 -1.26
C PRO A 73 6.17 -14.57 0.15
N SER A 74 7.46 -14.25 0.33
CA SER A 74 8.04 -13.74 1.58
C SER A 74 7.82 -12.24 1.84
N GLY A 75 7.09 -11.53 0.98
CA GLY A 75 6.85 -10.08 1.14
C GLY A 75 7.98 -9.16 0.68
N ARG A 76 9.13 -9.71 0.25
CA ARG A 76 10.20 -8.93 -0.40
C ARG A 76 9.75 -8.44 -1.77
N THR A 77 10.14 -7.22 -2.11
CA THR A 77 9.76 -6.57 -3.37
C THR A 77 10.94 -6.47 -4.34
N ARG A 78 10.60 -6.44 -5.64
CA ARG A 78 11.51 -6.05 -6.72
C ARG A 78 10.74 -5.12 -7.66
N SER A 79 11.13 -3.86 -7.67
CA SER A 79 10.60 -2.85 -8.59
C SER A 79 11.53 -2.65 -9.76
N GLY A 80 10.99 -2.31 -10.92
CA GLY A 80 11.76 -1.97 -12.13
C GLY A 80 10.84 -1.95 -13.33
N TRP A 81 11.43 -1.89 -14.52
CA TRP A 81 10.69 -1.81 -15.76
C TRP A 81 10.63 -3.17 -16.46
N LEU A 82 9.50 -3.47 -17.09
CA LEU A 82 9.34 -4.61 -18.01
C LEU A 82 8.82 -4.11 -19.36
N GLU A 83 9.18 -4.81 -20.44
CA GLU A 83 8.58 -4.54 -21.75
C GLU A 83 7.05 -4.72 -21.69
N SER A 84 6.31 -3.68 -22.03
CA SER A 84 4.83 -3.63 -21.95
C SER A 84 4.18 -4.73 -22.81
N ALA A 85 4.80 -5.10 -23.94
CA ALA A 85 4.34 -6.17 -24.80
C ALA A 85 4.31 -7.56 -24.10
N GLY A 86 5.09 -7.74 -23.04
CA GLY A 86 5.11 -8.94 -22.21
C GLY A 86 4.02 -9.00 -21.16
N LEU A 87 3.18 -7.97 -21.04
CA LEU A 87 2.20 -7.83 -19.97
C LEU A 87 0.76 -7.85 -20.52
N ILE A 88 -0.17 -8.25 -19.66
CA ILE A 88 -1.62 -8.13 -19.87
C ILE A 88 -2.20 -7.45 -18.63
N ARG A 89 -3.04 -6.44 -18.83
CA ARG A 89 -3.81 -5.82 -17.74
C ARG A 89 -4.95 -6.75 -17.33
N ILE A 90 -5.07 -7.00 -16.03
CA ILE A 90 -6.07 -7.92 -15.47
C ILE A 90 -7.08 -7.13 -14.64
N ALA A 91 -8.35 -7.54 -14.69
CA ALA A 91 -9.38 -6.97 -13.84
C ALA A 91 -9.14 -7.34 -12.37
N GLU A 92 -9.32 -6.37 -11.48
CA GLU A 92 -9.05 -6.54 -10.05
C GLU A 92 -10.27 -7.13 -9.33
N ALA A 93 -10.06 -8.20 -8.56
CA ALA A 93 -11.06 -8.72 -7.64
C ALA A 93 -11.10 -7.88 -6.36
N LYS A 94 -12.29 -7.48 -5.93
CA LYS A 94 -12.49 -6.68 -4.71
C LYS A 94 -12.76 -7.58 -3.50
N ASN A 95 -11.73 -8.27 -3.03
CA ASN A 95 -11.80 -9.05 -1.80
C ASN A 95 -10.79 -8.54 -0.76
N TRP A 96 -11.26 -7.63 0.10
CA TRP A 96 -10.46 -7.01 1.16
C TRP A 96 -10.07 -7.96 2.29
N GLN A 97 -10.93 -8.91 2.64
CA GLN A 97 -10.77 -9.72 3.84
C GLN A 97 -9.57 -10.66 3.69
N GLY A 98 -8.78 -10.80 4.75
CA GLY A 98 -7.62 -11.68 4.80
C GLY A 98 -6.46 -11.07 5.55
N VAL A 99 -5.34 -11.79 5.53
CA VAL A 99 -4.06 -11.33 6.08
C VAL A 99 -3.14 -10.97 4.93
N TRP A 100 -2.61 -9.75 4.98
CA TRP A 100 -1.77 -9.16 3.95
C TRP A 100 -0.38 -8.93 4.55
N LYS A 101 0.66 -9.48 3.90
CA LYS A 101 2.03 -9.44 4.41
C LYS A 101 2.95 -8.67 3.48
N ALA A 102 3.79 -7.82 4.07
CA ALA A 102 5.00 -7.29 3.49
C ALA A 102 6.21 -7.76 4.32
N TRP A 103 7.40 -7.19 4.07
CA TRP A 103 8.66 -7.69 4.64
C TRP A 103 8.72 -7.65 6.19
N GLU A 104 8.39 -6.52 6.79
CA GLU A 104 8.38 -6.30 8.26
C GLU A 104 7.02 -5.81 8.77
N SER A 105 5.95 -6.02 7.99
CA SER A 105 4.62 -5.55 8.33
C SER A 105 3.51 -6.49 7.87
N GLU A 106 2.42 -6.47 8.62
CA GLU A 106 1.19 -7.21 8.36
C GLU A 106 -0.01 -6.27 8.53
N ILE A 107 -0.97 -6.40 7.61
CA ILE A 107 -2.28 -5.78 7.74
C ILE A 107 -3.33 -6.89 7.64
N LYS A 108 -4.24 -6.94 8.61
CA LYS A 108 -5.33 -7.89 8.66
C LYS A 108 -6.64 -7.14 8.50
N LEU A 109 -7.45 -7.60 7.55
CA LEU A 109 -8.79 -7.08 7.31
C LEU A 109 -9.82 -8.16 7.60
N ALA A 110 -10.75 -7.87 8.50
CA ALA A 110 -11.86 -8.73 8.88
C ALA A 110 -13.18 -7.95 8.80
N PRO A 111 -14.35 -8.61 8.87
CA PRO A 111 -15.62 -7.90 9.06
C PRO A 111 -15.56 -7.01 10.31
N GLY A 112 -15.95 -5.74 10.16
CA GLY A 112 -16.02 -4.80 11.28
C GLY A 112 -17.22 -5.04 12.18
N ARG A 113 -17.25 -4.37 13.34
CA ARG A 113 -18.37 -4.48 14.29
C ARG A 113 -19.63 -3.83 13.74
N ILE A 114 -19.46 -2.74 12.99
CA ILE A 114 -20.55 -2.05 12.30
C ILE A 114 -20.76 -2.71 10.95
N ARG A 115 -22.01 -3.08 10.65
CA ARG A 115 -22.35 -3.68 9.35
C ARG A 115 -21.89 -2.79 8.20
N GLY A 116 -21.18 -3.39 7.24
CA GLY A 116 -20.62 -2.68 6.07
C GLY A 116 -19.27 -1.99 6.33
N THR A 117 -18.65 -2.21 7.48
CA THR A 117 -17.27 -1.80 7.78
C THR A 117 -16.33 -3.00 7.79
N LEU A 118 -15.03 -2.71 7.71
CA LEU A 118 -13.95 -3.66 7.91
C LEU A 118 -13.18 -3.29 9.17
N HIS A 119 -12.89 -4.28 10.00
CA HIS A 119 -11.89 -4.16 11.04
C HIS A 119 -10.51 -4.28 10.39
N VAL A 120 -9.68 -3.25 10.53
CA VAL A 120 -8.34 -3.14 9.97
C VAL A 120 -7.35 -3.08 11.12
N GLU A 121 -6.55 -4.14 11.25
CA GLU A 121 -5.45 -4.23 12.20
C GLU A 121 -4.14 -4.13 11.43
N GLY A 122 -3.22 -3.27 11.88
CA GLY A 122 -1.88 -3.16 11.32
C GLY A 122 -0.84 -3.41 12.41
N SER A 123 0.20 -4.18 12.07
CA SER A 123 1.42 -4.31 12.86
C SER A 123 2.62 -4.15 11.95
N ALA A 124 3.57 -3.30 12.33
CA ALA A 124 4.81 -3.10 11.61
C ALA A 124 5.99 -3.01 12.57
N THR A 125 7.14 -3.51 12.14
CA THR A 125 8.41 -3.37 12.84
C THR A 125 9.44 -2.66 11.98
N TRP A 126 10.46 -2.10 12.62
CA TRP A 126 11.68 -1.71 11.95
C TRP A 126 12.89 -2.36 12.63
N GLY A 127 13.66 -3.12 11.85
CA GLY A 127 14.85 -3.83 12.33
C GLY A 127 14.54 -5.19 12.97
N GLY A 128 13.33 -5.71 12.78
CA GLY A 128 12.91 -7.00 13.32
C GLY A 128 13.68 -8.20 12.73
N HIS A 129 14.19 -8.07 11.51
CA HIS A 129 15.02 -9.11 10.88
C HIS A 129 16.54 -8.91 11.05
N ASP A 130 16.99 -7.89 11.80
CA ASP A 130 18.40 -7.64 12.10
C ASP A 130 18.75 -8.21 13.49
N PRO A 131 19.52 -9.32 13.56
CA PRO A 131 19.83 -9.97 14.83
C PRO A 131 20.56 -9.06 15.83
N GLU A 132 21.40 -8.14 15.35
CA GLU A 132 22.12 -7.23 16.25
C GLU A 132 21.19 -6.17 16.84
N ARG A 133 20.24 -5.66 16.05
CA ARG A 133 19.21 -4.74 16.55
C ARG A 133 18.34 -5.43 17.57
N VAL A 134 17.88 -6.65 17.27
CA VAL A 134 17.07 -7.45 18.19
C VAL A 134 17.81 -7.68 19.51
N ALA A 135 19.08 -8.10 19.47
CA ALA A 135 19.88 -8.36 20.67
C ALA A 135 20.06 -7.11 21.55
N ARG A 136 20.04 -5.91 20.95
CA ARG A 136 20.18 -4.63 21.65
C ARG A 136 18.84 -3.96 21.98
N GLY A 137 17.71 -4.61 21.72
CA GLY A 137 16.37 -4.02 21.91
C GLY A 137 16.05 -2.85 20.97
N GLY A 138 16.78 -2.72 19.86
CA GLY A 138 16.67 -1.62 18.89
C GLY A 138 15.61 -1.84 17.81
N VAL A 139 14.53 -2.54 18.14
CA VAL A 139 13.38 -2.78 17.26
C VAL A 139 12.30 -1.75 17.59
N HIS A 140 11.85 -1.02 16.58
CA HIS A 140 10.73 -0.11 16.71
C HIS A 140 9.46 -0.79 16.22
N VAL A 141 8.33 -0.47 16.85
CA VAL A 141 7.03 -1.11 16.58
C VAL A 141 6.00 -0.02 16.32
N GLY A 142 5.03 -0.33 15.46
CA GLY A 142 3.83 0.46 15.23
C GLY A 142 2.64 -0.46 15.08
N GLU A 143 1.54 -0.08 15.71
CA GLU A 143 0.30 -0.84 15.69
C GLU A 143 -0.88 0.11 15.52
N PHE A 144 -1.93 -0.36 14.86
CA PHE A 144 -3.22 0.30 14.86
C PHE A 144 -4.34 -0.72 14.73
N ALA A 145 -5.52 -0.37 15.23
CA ALA A 145 -6.74 -1.16 15.05
C ALA A 145 -7.94 -0.22 14.91
N VAL A 146 -8.65 -0.30 13.79
CA VAL A 146 -9.79 0.57 13.49
C VAL A 146 -10.92 -0.18 12.79
N ASP A 147 -12.15 0.28 12.94
CA ASP A 147 -13.23 -0.05 12.00
C ASP A 147 -13.31 1.07 10.94
N ALA A 148 -13.25 0.71 9.65
CA ALA A 148 -13.27 1.65 8.54
C ALA A 148 -14.23 1.22 7.43
N ARG A 149 -14.76 2.19 6.67
CA ARG A 149 -15.56 1.91 5.46
C ARG A 149 -14.65 1.83 4.24
N ALA A 150 -14.88 0.82 3.41
CA ALA A 150 -14.32 0.77 2.08
C ALA A 150 -15.19 1.59 1.11
N ASN A 151 -14.55 2.39 0.27
CA ASN A 151 -15.15 3.03 -0.89
C ASN A 151 -14.57 2.36 -2.14
N GLY A 152 -15.26 1.34 -2.63
CA GLY A 152 -14.77 0.52 -3.75
C GLY A 152 -13.50 -0.26 -3.40
N ASP A 153 -12.40 0.11 -4.04
CA ASP A 153 -11.05 -0.44 -3.84
C ASP A 153 -10.18 0.48 -2.95
N ARG A 154 -10.76 1.49 -2.29
CA ARG A 154 -10.07 2.38 -1.35
C ARG A 154 -10.58 2.25 0.09
N ILE A 155 -9.67 2.39 1.04
CA ILE A 155 -9.94 2.69 2.45
C ILE A 155 -8.98 3.82 2.84
N ALA A 156 -9.46 4.85 3.54
CA ALA A 156 -8.61 5.93 4.03
C ALA A 156 -9.11 6.41 5.38
N PHE A 157 -8.26 6.38 6.39
CA PHE A 157 -8.63 6.69 7.77
C PHE A 157 -7.50 7.36 8.54
N SER A 158 -7.86 7.93 9.67
CA SER A 158 -6.94 8.31 10.74
C SER A 158 -7.24 7.51 12.00
N VAL A 159 -6.22 7.24 12.81
CA VAL A 159 -6.35 6.48 14.05
C VAL A 159 -6.63 7.47 15.18
N ASP A 160 -7.73 7.27 15.89
CA ASP A 160 -8.03 8.00 17.11
C ASP A 160 -7.79 7.09 18.31
N GLU A 161 -6.65 7.23 18.98
CA GLU A 161 -6.32 6.39 20.14
C GLU A 161 -7.23 6.67 21.35
N SER A 162 -7.89 7.84 21.37
CA SER A 162 -8.85 8.18 22.42
C SER A 162 -10.25 7.62 22.15
N ALA A 163 -10.51 7.13 20.93
CA ALA A 163 -11.79 6.56 20.59
C ALA A 163 -11.95 5.17 21.24
N GLY A 164 -13.11 4.96 21.87
CA GLY A 164 -13.45 3.67 22.45
C GLY A 164 -13.43 2.54 21.42
N ALA A 165 -13.08 1.33 21.86
CA ALA A 165 -13.01 0.16 21.01
C ALA A 165 -14.30 -0.03 20.18
N GLY A 166 -14.18 -0.01 18.85
CA GLY A 166 -15.31 -0.19 17.93
C GLY A 166 -15.96 1.10 17.40
N ALA A 167 -15.40 2.26 17.73
CA ALA A 167 -15.73 3.49 16.99
C ALA A 167 -15.27 3.39 15.54
N LEU A 168 -16.04 3.97 14.63
CA LEU A 168 -15.61 4.14 13.25
C LEU A 168 -14.45 5.16 13.22
N ALA A 169 -13.37 4.80 12.54
CA ALA A 169 -12.25 5.71 12.39
C ALA A 169 -12.64 6.98 11.61
N PRO A 170 -12.14 8.16 12.03
CA PRO A 170 -12.30 9.37 11.25
C PRO A 170 -11.63 9.23 9.86
N PRO A 171 -12.16 9.92 8.84
CA PRO A 171 -11.50 10.07 7.55
C PRO A 171 -10.03 10.50 7.66
N PHE A 172 -9.24 10.16 6.64
CA PHE A 172 -7.82 10.54 6.55
C PHE A 172 -7.58 12.06 6.68
N GLY A 173 -8.48 12.86 6.11
CA GLY A 173 -8.40 14.33 6.11
C GLY A 173 -8.91 15.01 7.38
N ASP A 174 -9.55 14.27 8.30
CA ASP A 174 -10.15 14.83 9.52
C ASP A 174 -9.14 15.01 10.66
N ALA A 175 -7.85 15.10 10.31
CA ALA A 175 -6.77 15.36 11.25
C ALA A 175 -5.98 16.59 10.78
N PRO A 176 -5.80 17.62 11.64
CA PRO A 176 -4.91 18.74 11.35
C PRO A 176 -3.49 18.24 11.03
N GLU A 177 -2.78 18.89 10.11
CA GLU A 177 -1.45 18.46 9.68
C GLU A 177 -0.45 18.42 10.84
N GLU A 178 -0.60 19.33 11.81
CA GLU A 178 0.18 19.42 13.04
C GLU A 178 -0.09 18.29 14.04
N THR A 179 -1.10 17.45 13.81
CA THR A 179 -1.37 16.30 14.68
C THR A 179 -0.51 15.13 14.22
N TYR A 180 0.31 14.57 15.13
CA TYR A 180 1.03 13.29 14.96
C TYR A 180 0.07 12.08 14.93
N ARG A 181 -1.09 12.24 14.30
CA ARG A 181 -2.09 11.20 14.18
C ARG A 181 -1.65 10.24 13.08
N CYS A 182 -1.64 8.94 13.39
CA CYS A 182 -1.47 7.90 12.38
C CYS A 182 -2.58 8.03 11.34
N ARG A 183 -2.20 8.11 10.06
CA ARG A 183 -3.10 8.20 8.93
C ARG A 183 -2.67 7.19 7.88
N VAL A 184 -3.63 6.42 7.38
CA VAL A 184 -3.38 5.32 6.44
C VAL A 184 -4.36 5.40 5.27
N GLN A 185 -3.81 5.29 4.07
CA GLN A 185 -4.53 5.03 2.82
C GLN A 185 -4.21 3.60 2.38
N LEU A 186 -5.25 2.84 2.06
CA LEU A 186 -5.15 1.51 1.49
C LEU A 186 -5.84 1.48 0.12
N ARG A 187 -5.21 0.77 -0.81
CA ARG A 187 -5.80 0.43 -2.10
C ARG A 187 -5.71 -1.07 -2.35
N LEU A 188 -6.82 -1.68 -2.71
CA LEU A 188 -6.86 -3.08 -3.11
C LEU A 188 -6.64 -3.21 -4.62
N VAL A 189 -5.61 -3.97 -5.02
CA VAL A 189 -5.25 -4.24 -6.41
C VAL A 189 -5.12 -5.75 -6.60
N GLY A 190 -6.26 -6.43 -6.76
CA GLY A 190 -6.36 -7.89 -6.90
C GLY A 190 -5.75 -8.64 -5.71
N PRO A 191 -4.67 -9.43 -5.88
CA PRO A 191 -4.00 -10.16 -4.79
C PRO A 191 -3.04 -9.28 -3.96
N TYR A 192 -2.99 -7.98 -4.22
CA TYR A 192 -2.15 -7.02 -3.52
C TYR A 192 -2.97 -5.98 -2.76
N LEU A 193 -2.48 -5.62 -1.58
CA LEU A 193 -2.94 -4.47 -0.82
C LEU A 193 -1.81 -3.44 -0.81
N LEU A 194 -2.03 -2.30 -1.44
CA LEU A 194 -1.13 -1.17 -1.38
C LEU A 194 -1.48 -0.35 -0.15
N ALA A 195 -0.49 0.04 0.63
CA ALA A 195 -0.65 0.91 1.76
C ALA A 195 0.27 2.12 1.62
N HIS A 196 -0.21 3.25 2.11
CA HIS A 196 0.55 4.48 2.30
C HIS A 196 0.17 5.06 3.66
N ASP A 197 1.16 5.39 4.46
CA ASP A 197 0.98 6.04 5.75
C ASP A 197 1.73 7.36 5.81
N ASN A 198 1.31 8.22 6.74
CA ASN A 198 1.97 9.51 6.97
C ASN A 198 3.22 9.43 7.85
N SER A 199 3.82 8.24 8.03
CA SER A 199 4.97 7.99 8.91
C SER A 199 4.76 8.37 10.38
N ALA A 200 3.50 8.44 10.83
CA ALA A 200 3.13 8.73 12.23
C ALA A 200 2.41 7.56 12.90
N CYS A 201 2.62 6.34 12.39
CA CYS A 201 1.91 5.12 12.79
C CYS A 201 2.72 4.20 13.71
N GLY A 202 3.72 4.73 14.40
CA GLY A 202 4.57 3.97 15.31
C GLY A 202 5.82 4.72 15.72
N GLY A 203 6.79 3.96 16.24
CA GLY A 203 8.12 4.49 16.57
C GLY A 203 8.90 4.98 15.34
N ALA A 204 10.06 5.58 15.58
CA ALA A 204 10.91 6.12 14.52
C ALA A 204 11.18 5.08 13.40
N ASN A 205 11.15 5.48 12.14
CA ASN A 205 11.36 4.62 10.96
C ASN A 205 10.32 3.49 10.76
N VAL A 206 9.29 3.38 11.59
CA VAL A 206 8.19 2.46 11.35
C VAL A 206 7.28 3.06 10.28
N THR A 207 6.96 2.26 9.27
CA THR A 207 6.04 2.65 8.21
C THR A 207 5.19 1.46 7.79
N PHE A 208 3.94 1.75 7.46
CA PHE A 208 3.06 0.81 6.79
C PHE A 208 3.11 0.93 5.27
N THR A 209 3.77 1.95 4.73
CA THR A 209 3.86 2.18 3.29
C THR A 209 4.51 0.99 2.58
N GLY A 210 3.83 0.42 1.58
CA GLY A 210 4.33 -0.73 0.84
C GLY A 210 3.27 -1.50 0.07
N ILE A 211 3.70 -2.56 -0.60
CA ILE A 211 2.83 -3.49 -1.32
C ILE A 211 2.81 -4.82 -0.58
N TYR A 212 1.64 -5.16 -0.06
CA TYR A 212 1.41 -6.38 0.70
C TYR A 212 0.82 -7.44 -0.23
N ARG A 213 1.23 -8.68 -0.02
CA ARG A 213 0.66 -9.84 -0.70
C ARG A 213 -0.29 -10.56 0.23
N ARG A 214 -1.44 -11.00 -0.29
CA ARG A 214 -2.35 -11.84 0.49
C ARG A 214 -1.68 -13.16 0.88
N SER A 215 -1.72 -13.49 2.17
CA SER A 215 -1.14 -14.73 2.73
C SER A 215 -2.19 -15.80 3.02
N ARG A 216 -3.40 -15.42 3.43
CA ARG A 216 -4.56 -16.29 3.70
C ARG A 216 -5.84 -15.46 3.74
#